data_AF-A0A7W6JUZ7-F1
#
_entry.id   AF-A0A7W6JUZ7-F1
#
_cell.length_a   1.000
_cell.length_b   1.000
_cell.length_c   1.000
_cell.angle_alpha   90.00
_cell.angle_beta   90.00
_cell.angle_gamma   90.00
#
_symmetry.space_group_name_H-M   'P 1'
#
loop_
_entity.id
_entity.type
_entity.pdbx_description
1 polymer ?
#
loop_
_entity_poly.entity_id
_entity_poly.type
_entity_poly.pdbx_seq_one_letter_code
_entity_poly.pdbx_strand_id
1 'polypeptide(L)'
;MNGIDAETRAAILTARAAAGDTIRGWRSGEAYRGLAARFADCPADDAAEALARATQLLEKADWAAALLQPLVEALAGDPLFEPPFRASRDGLRIGAVLFECPAMALSACVTSAVAMRRLPAPRALTFSGRMVVTRYARAGGARLRRWRTEPAGPDFSAATAPPCCEIEALLLADGDVIATDGGHEAQLLSEARSDIVTLVATIPAGTAPLMREHAVADGRLLRIASGDDRASRTEMLLAFLRLAGRADAGPRFAEATGDPAFHLRWAAMREWLGLDARAALPRLEAMAASDPHRDIREAAARTLAVVRPRLETPCPA
;
A
#
# COMPACT_ATOMS: atom_id res chain seq x y z
N MET A 1 -12.82 1.60 -27.27
CA MET A 1 -14.26 1.28 -27.29
C MET A 1 -14.85 1.37 -28.71
N ASN A 2 -14.11 0.98 -29.75
CA ASN A 2 -14.60 0.95 -31.13
C ASN A 2 -14.83 -0.52 -31.50
N GLY A 3 -16.09 -0.96 -31.52
CA GLY A 3 -16.47 -2.36 -31.78
C GLY A 3 -17.73 -2.85 -31.05
N ILE A 4 -18.32 -2.06 -30.16
CA ILE A 4 -19.61 -2.37 -29.53
C ILE A 4 -20.72 -1.73 -30.35
N ASP A 5 -21.67 -2.52 -30.82
CA ASP A 5 -22.84 -2.04 -31.56
C ASP A 5 -23.73 -1.11 -30.70
N ALA A 6 -24.60 -0.34 -31.35
CA ALA A 6 -25.41 0.67 -30.67
C ALA A 6 -26.39 0.08 -29.65
N GLU A 7 -26.86 -1.15 -29.88
CA GLU A 7 -27.84 -1.82 -29.03
C GLU A 7 -27.17 -2.33 -27.75
N THR A 8 -26.02 -2.98 -27.87
CA THR A 8 -25.19 -3.39 -26.74
C THR A 8 -24.75 -2.17 -25.91
N ARG A 9 -24.38 -1.06 -26.57
CA ARG A 9 -24.05 0.19 -25.87
C ARG A 9 -25.24 0.76 -25.11
N ALA A 10 -26.44 0.76 -25.70
CA ALA A 10 -27.66 1.22 -25.05
C ALA A 10 -28.01 0.34 -23.84
N ALA A 11 -27.90 -0.99 -23.97
CA ALA A 11 -28.11 -1.92 -22.87
C ALA A 11 -27.16 -1.67 -21.69
N ILE A 12 -25.86 -1.44 -21.95
CA ILE A 12 -24.88 -1.10 -20.90
C ILE A 12 -25.24 0.22 -20.19
N LEU A 13 -25.66 1.25 -20.94
CA LEU A 13 -26.04 2.53 -20.35
C LEU A 13 -27.31 2.42 -19.49
N THR A 14 -28.31 1.67 -19.95
CA THR A 14 -29.53 1.40 -19.17
C THR A 14 -29.22 0.60 -17.90
N ALA A 15 -28.39 -0.45 -18.00
CA ALA A 15 -27.96 -1.24 -16.84
C ALA A 15 -27.21 -0.39 -15.81
N ARG A 16 -26.33 0.52 -16.25
CA ARG A 16 -25.63 1.47 -15.36
C ARG A 16 -26.57 2.44 -14.66
N ALA A 17 -27.59 2.94 -15.34
CA ALA A 17 -28.60 3.79 -14.73
C ALA A 17 -29.40 3.04 -13.65
N ALA A 18 -29.85 1.82 -13.97
CA ALA A 18 -30.59 0.95 -13.04
C ALA A 18 -29.74 0.52 -11.83
N ALA A 19 -28.45 0.25 -12.02
CA ALA A 19 -27.52 -0.09 -10.94
C ALA A 19 -27.41 1.02 -9.89
N GLY A 20 -27.63 2.28 -10.27
CA GLY A 20 -27.49 3.44 -9.38
C GLY A 20 -28.40 3.39 -8.14
N ASP A 21 -29.66 2.96 -8.30
CA ASP A 21 -30.60 2.85 -7.18
C ASP A 21 -30.22 1.71 -6.23
N THR A 22 -29.90 0.54 -6.78
CA THR A 22 -29.42 -0.62 -6.01
C THR A 22 -28.16 -0.27 -5.21
N ILE A 23 -27.21 0.43 -5.83
CA ILE A 23 -25.96 0.85 -5.17
C ILE A 23 -26.23 1.85 -4.05
N ARG A 24 -27.13 2.82 -4.26
CA ARG A 24 -27.54 3.75 -3.20
C ARG A 24 -28.22 3.02 -2.04
N GLY A 25 -29.15 2.12 -2.36
CA GLY A 25 -29.82 1.27 -1.38
C GLY A 25 -28.83 0.48 -0.55
N TRP A 26 -27.89 -0.21 -1.21
CA TRP A 26 -26.81 -0.97 -0.57
C TRP A 26 -25.94 -0.11 0.36
N ARG A 27 -25.48 1.07 -0.07
CA ARG A 27 -24.69 1.99 0.78
C ARG A 27 -25.48 2.51 1.99
N SER A 28 -26.80 2.64 1.84
CA SER A 28 -27.71 3.00 2.92
C SER A 28 -28.21 1.79 3.74
N GLY A 29 -27.75 0.58 3.42
CA GLY A 29 -28.15 -0.64 4.10
C GLY A 29 -27.59 -0.73 5.52
N GLU A 30 -28.24 -1.53 6.36
CA GLU A 30 -27.83 -1.72 7.76
C GLU A 30 -26.40 -2.27 7.88
N ALA A 31 -26.02 -3.27 7.06
CA ALA A 31 -24.68 -3.84 7.08
C ALA A 31 -23.59 -2.81 6.77
N TYR A 32 -23.79 -1.97 5.75
CA TYR A 32 -22.83 -0.92 5.37
C TYR A 32 -22.73 0.15 6.45
N ARG A 33 -23.87 0.61 7.00
CA ARG A 33 -23.88 1.58 8.11
C ARG A 33 -23.28 1.02 9.38
N GLY A 34 -23.48 -0.26 9.67
CA GLY A 34 -22.88 -0.94 10.82
C GLY A 34 -21.36 -0.96 10.74
N LEU A 35 -20.80 -1.22 9.56
CA LEU A 35 -19.35 -1.08 9.31
C LEU A 35 -18.88 0.35 9.51
N ALA A 36 -19.58 1.33 8.94
CA ALA A 36 -19.23 2.75 9.11
C ALA A 36 -19.25 3.18 10.58
N ALA A 37 -20.32 2.87 11.31
CA ALA A 37 -20.48 3.21 12.72
C ALA A 37 -19.40 2.56 13.60
N ARG A 38 -19.01 1.32 13.30
CA ARG A 38 -17.97 0.59 14.06
C ARG A 38 -16.62 1.30 14.05
N PHE A 39 -16.29 2.06 13.01
CA PHE A 39 -15.01 2.74 12.87
C PHE A 39 -15.12 4.28 12.88
N ALA A 40 -16.32 4.84 13.08
CA ALA A 40 -16.55 6.28 13.02
C ALA A 40 -15.72 7.06 14.04
N ASP A 41 -15.63 6.54 15.27
CA ASP A 41 -14.92 7.19 16.38
C ASP A 41 -13.49 6.66 16.58
N CYS A 42 -12.97 5.89 15.62
CA CYS A 42 -11.60 5.38 15.70
C CYS A 42 -10.64 6.51 15.35
N PRO A 43 -9.72 6.92 16.24
CA PRO A 43 -8.73 7.93 15.92
C PRO A 43 -7.87 7.48 14.73
N ALA A 44 -7.58 8.41 13.81
CA ALA A 44 -6.81 8.10 12.60
C ALA A 44 -5.38 7.60 12.89
N ASP A 45 -4.85 7.93 14.07
CA ASP A 45 -3.48 7.56 14.48
C ASP A 45 -3.45 6.38 15.47
N ASP A 46 -4.60 5.85 15.90
CA ASP A 46 -4.66 4.72 16.84
C ASP A 46 -4.76 3.37 16.09
N ALA A 47 -3.60 2.86 15.68
CA ALA A 47 -3.50 1.58 15.00
C ALA A 47 -3.96 0.40 15.87
N ALA A 48 -3.74 0.46 17.19
CA ALA A 48 -4.06 -0.63 18.11
C ALA A 48 -5.57 -0.78 18.27
N GLU A 49 -6.29 0.33 18.43
CA GLU A 49 -7.75 0.33 18.51
C GLU A 49 -8.37 -0.13 17.18
N ALA A 50 -7.89 0.39 16.04
CA ALA A 50 -8.35 -0.03 14.72
C ALA A 50 -8.15 -1.54 14.50
N LEU A 51 -6.98 -2.08 14.91
CA LEU A 51 -6.66 -3.50 14.84
C LEU A 51 -7.59 -4.35 15.70
N ALA A 52 -7.86 -3.94 16.94
CA ALA A 52 -8.75 -4.65 17.85
C ALA A 52 -10.18 -4.70 17.29
N ARG A 53 -10.69 -3.56 16.80
CA ARG A 53 -12.03 -3.48 16.19
C ARG A 53 -12.12 -4.30 14.91
N ALA A 54 -11.08 -4.32 14.08
CA ALA A 54 -11.01 -5.12 12.85
C ALA A 54 -10.91 -6.63 13.14
N THR A 55 -10.13 -7.03 14.14
CA THR A 55 -10.03 -8.44 14.58
C THR A 55 -11.39 -8.96 15.02
N GLN A 56 -12.06 -8.26 15.92
CA GLN A 56 -13.41 -8.61 16.38
C GLN A 56 -14.45 -8.64 15.23
N LEU A 57 -14.33 -7.73 14.24
CA LEU A 57 -15.19 -7.75 13.07
C LEU A 57 -14.95 -9.03 12.25
N LEU A 58 -13.70 -9.44 12.08
CA LEU A 58 -13.33 -10.57 11.23
C LEU A 58 -13.46 -11.93 11.93
N GLU A 59 -13.64 -11.98 13.24
CA GLU A 59 -14.02 -13.19 13.98
C GLU A 59 -15.45 -13.65 13.63
N LYS A 60 -16.36 -12.71 13.36
CA LYS A 60 -17.75 -12.98 12.96
C LYS A 60 -17.92 -12.73 11.46
N ALA A 61 -18.43 -13.68 10.69
CA ALA A 61 -18.50 -13.55 9.22
C ALA A 61 -19.92 -13.29 8.68
N ASP A 62 -20.91 -13.23 9.56
CA ASP A 62 -22.32 -13.04 9.24
C ASP A 62 -22.59 -11.69 8.55
N TRP A 63 -21.91 -10.63 8.98
CA TRP A 63 -22.01 -9.31 8.36
C TRP A 63 -21.60 -9.33 6.87
N ALA A 64 -20.67 -10.20 6.46
CA ALA A 64 -20.17 -10.23 5.09
C ALA A 64 -21.25 -10.74 4.13
N ALA A 65 -22.03 -11.74 4.55
CA ALA A 65 -23.19 -12.19 3.79
C ALA A 65 -24.23 -11.07 3.68
N ALA A 66 -24.58 -10.43 4.80
CA ALA A 66 -25.53 -9.31 4.81
C ALA A 66 -25.07 -8.13 3.92
N LEU A 67 -23.77 -7.87 3.85
CA LEU A 67 -23.19 -6.84 3.00
C LEU A 67 -23.25 -7.21 1.52
N LEU A 68 -22.96 -8.46 1.16
CA LEU A 68 -22.79 -8.88 -0.24
C LEU A 68 -24.08 -9.38 -0.89
N GLN A 69 -25.01 -9.93 -0.12
CA GLN A 69 -26.22 -10.58 -0.63
C GLN A 69 -27.06 -9.68 -1.56
N PRO A 70 -27.33 -8.39 -1.25
CA PRO A 70 -28.09 -7.52 -2.15
C PRO A 70 -27.42 -7.33 -3.52
N LEU A 71 -26.08 -7.34 -3.55
CA LEU A 71 -25.31 -7.18 -4.80
C LEU A 71 -25.26 -8.49 -5.59
N VAL A 72 -25.23 -9.64 -4.91
CA VAL A 72 -25.33 -10.96 -5.54
C VAL A 72 -26.71 -11.14 -6.17
N GLU A 73 -27.77 -10.73 -5.50
CA GLU A 73 -29.14 -10.76 -6.03
C GLU A 73 -29.29 -9.85 -7.25
N ALA A 74 -28.72 -8.65 -7.19
CA ALA A 74 -28.70 -7.73 -8.32
C ALA A 74 -27.95 -8.31 -9.54
N LEU A 75 -26.78 -8.94 -9.32
CA LEU A 75 -26.03 -9.64 -10.36
C LEU A 75 -26.81 -10.83 -10.96
N ALA A 76 -27.55 -11.56 -10.13
CA ALA A 76 -28.36 -12.69 -10.59
C ALA A 76 -29.56 -12.23 -11.43
N GLY A 77 -30.14 -11.07 -11.10
CA GLY A 77 -31.26 -10.47 -11.84
C GLY A 77 -30.85 -9.73 -13.11
N ASP A 78 -29.63 -9.18 -13.15
CA ASP A 78 -29.08 -8.45 -14.31
C ASP A 78 -27.60 -8.80 -14.51
N PRO A 79 -27.25 -9.61 -15.54
CA PRO A 79 -25.87 -9.95 -15.86
C PRO A 79 -24.99 -8.75 -16.25
N LEU A 80 -25.58 -7.59 -16.60
CA LEU A 80 -24.85 -6.35 -16.90
C LEU A 80 -24.68 -5.46 -15.67
N PHE A 81 -25.21 -5.84 -14.50
CA PHE A 81 -25.00 -5.09 -13.27
C PHE A 81 -23.51 -5.08 -12.88
N GLU A 82 -22.96 -3.89 -12.69
CA GLU A 82 -21.59 -3.68 -12.22
C GLU A 82 -21.63 -3.29 -10.72
N PRO A 83 -21.18 -4.18 -9.78
CA PRO A 83 -21.09 -3.83 -8.37
C PRO A 83 -20.18 -2.61 -8.14
N PRO A 84 -20.40 -1.81 -7.09
CA PRO A 84 -19.70 -0.55 -6.87
C PRO A 84 -18.27 -0.73 -6.31
N PHE A 85 -17.62 -1.86 -6.60
CA PHE A 85 -16.32 -2.21 -6.05
C PHE A 85 -15.18 -1.78 -6.96
N ARG A 86 -14.09 -1.34 -6.34
CA ARG A 86 -12.80 -1.23 -7.03
C ARG A 86 -12.19 -2.62 -7.06
N ALA A 87 -12.37 -3.31 -8.19
CA ALA A 87 -11.83 -4.65 -8.40
C ALA A 87 -10.42 -4.59 -9.00
N SER A 88 -9.56 -5.50 -8.56
CA SER A 88 -8.25 -5.76 -9.14
C SER A 88 -8.14 -7.24 -9.47
N ARG A 89 -7.43 -7.54 -10.56
CA ARG A 89 -7.17 -8.92 -10.97
C ARG A 89 -5.72 -9.02 -11.44
N ASP A 90 -5.03 -10.02 -10.94
CA ASP A 90 -3.77 -10.47 -11.48
C ASP A 90 -3.89 -11.94 -11.94
N GLY A 91 -2.77 -12.55 -12.35
CA GLY A 91 -2.75 -13.94 -12.81
C GLY A 91 -3.05 -14.98 -11.72
N LEU A 92 -2.99 -14.59 -10.43
CA LEU A 92 -3.14 -15.47 -9.27
C LEU A 92 -4.45 -15.20 -8.50
N ARG A 93 -4.88 -13.94 -8.40
CA ARG A 93 -5.98 -13.50 -7.53
C ARG A 93 -6.91 -12.49 -8.18
N ILE A 94 -8.15 -12.48 -7.69
CA ILE A 94 -9.15 -11.44 -7.94
C ILE A 94 -9.51 -10.85 -6.59
N GLY A 95 -9.37 -9.53 -6.45
CA GLY A 95 -9.69 -8.79 -5.24
C GLY A 95 -10.68 -7.66 -5.50
N ALA A 96 -11.39 -7.25 -4.46
CA ALA A 96 -12.30 -6.11 -4.51
C ALA A 96 -12.32 -5.39 -3.16
N VAL A 97 -12.25 -4.06 -3.18
CA VAL A 97 -12.47 -3.24 -1.97
C VAL A 97 -13.97 -3.18 -1.69
N LEU A 98 -14.38 -3.70 -0.55
CA LEU A 98 -15.79 -3.78 -0.13
C LEU A 98 -16.23 -2.54 0.64
N PHE A 99 -15.32 -2.00 1.45
CA PHE A 99 -15.57 -0.86 2.33
C PHE A 99 -14.24 -0.15 2.62
N GLU A 100 -14.29 1.17 2.77
CA GLU A 100 -13.13 1.99 3.10
C GLU A 100 -13.57 3.18 3.95
N CYS A 101 -12.81 3.44 5.01
CA CYS A 101 -12.92 4.62 5.86
C CYS A 101 -11.52 5.07 6.29
N PRO A 102 -11.36 6.23 6.95
CA PRO A 102 -10.05 6.70 7.39
C PRO A 102 -9.28 5.71 8.28
N ALA A 103 -9.99 4.90 9.09
CA ALA A 103 -9.35 3.96 10.01
C ALA A 103 -8.95 2.63 9.37
N MET A 104 -9.57 2.23 8.25
CA MET A 104 -9.26 0.96 7.59
C MET A 104 -9.85 0.79 6.17
N ALA A 105 -9.25 -0.10 5.39
CA ALA A 105 -9.79 -0.58 4.12
C ALA A 105 -10.08 -2.09 4.18
N LEU A 106 -11.31 -2.49 3.84
CA LEU A 106 -11.79 -3.88 3.87
C LEU A 106 -11.87 -4.40 2.45
N SER A 107 -11.16 -5.49 2.17
CA SER A 107 -11.13 -6.13 0.85
C SER A 107 -11.50 -7.60 0.94
N ALA A 108 -12.17 -8.12 -0.09
CA ALA A 108 -12.29 -9.55 -0.34
C ALA A 108 -11.31 -9.96 -1.43
N CYS A 109 -10.76 -11.17 -1.33
CA CYS A 109 -9.85 -11.72 -2.32
C CYS A 109 -10.11 -13.21 -2.51
N VAL A 110 -10.07 -13.66 -3.76
CA VAL A 110 -10.04 -15.08 -4.13
C VAL A 110 -8.68 -15.36 -4.77
N THR A 111 -7.92 -16.27 -4.16
CA THR A 111 -6.62 -16.74 -4.68
C THR A 111 -6.81 -18.12 -5.29
N SER A 112 -6.47 -18.27 -6.58
CA SER A 112 -6.68 -19.53 -7.29
C SER A 112 -5.59 -20.56 -6.96
N ALA A 113 -6.00 -21.73 -6.48
CA ALA A 113 -5.08 -22.84 -6.24
C ALA A 113 -4.53 -23.42 -7.55
N VAL A 114 -5.32 -23.39 -8.62
CA VAL A 114 -4.86 -23.81 -9.96
C VAL A 114 -3.78 -22.87 -10.46
N ALA A 115 -3.98 -21.55 -10.34
CA ALA A 115 -2.97 -20.58 -10.73
C ALA A 115 -1.71 -20.71 -9.88
N MET A 116 -1.85 -20.90 -8.56
CA MET A 116 -0.73 -21.08 -7.63
C MET A 116 0.17 -22.27 -8.00
N ARG A 117 -0.40 -23.38 -8.51
CA ARG A 117 0.38 -24.54 -8.98
C ARG A 117 1.06 -24.32 -10.34
N ARG A 118 0.51 -23.44 -11.18
CA ARG A 118 1.00 -23.20 -12.55
C ARG A 118 2.04 -22.10 -12.61
N LEU A 119 1.88 -21.06 -11.79
CA LEU A 119 2.77 -19.90 -11.79
C LEU A 119 4.09 -20.20 -11.07
N PRO A 120 5.19 -19.57 -11.47
CA PRO A 120 6.46 -19.68 -10.75
C PRO A 120 6.29 -19.26 -9.28
N ALA A 121 6.96 -19.97 -8.38
CA ALA A 121 6.98 -19.61 -6.97
C ALA A 121 7.54 -18.17 -6.78
N PRO A 122 6.96 -17.37 -5.87
CA PRO A 122 7.48 -16.05 -5.56
C PRO A 122 8.94 -16.12 -5.13
N ARG A 123 9.76 -15.19 -5.66
CA ARG A 123 11.18 -15.04 -5.29
C ARG A 123 11.42 -13.95 -4.26
N ALA A 124 10.41 -13.13 -4.00
CA ALA A 124 10.47 -12.01 -3.09
C ALA A 124 9.26 -12.01 -2.14
N LEU A 125 9.47 -11.45 -0.95
CA LEU A 125 8.53 -11.24 0.13
C LEU A 125 8.36 -9.73 0.33
N THR A 126 7.14 -9.28 0.60
CA THR A 126 6.87 -7.88 0.89
C THR A 126 6.51 -7.69 2.36
N PHE A 127 7.32 -6.90 3.06
CA PHE A 127 7.00 -6.31 4.35
C PHE A 127 6.30 -4.98 4.05
N SER A 128 4.97 -4.99 4.12
CA SER A 128 4.12 -3.88 3.64
C SER A 128 4.22 -2.62 4.50
N GLY A 129 4.75 -2.73 5.71
CA GLY A 129 4.70 -1.68 6.73
C GLY A 129 3.33 -1.49 7.37
N ARG A 130 2.27 -2.17 6.91
CA ARG A 130 0.90 -1.96 7.37
C ARG A 130 0.46 -3.05 8.34
N MET A 131 -0.37 -2.68 9.30
CA MET A 131 -1.08 -3.67 10.11
C MET A 131 -2.25 -4.25 9.30
N VAL A 132 -2.37 -5.57 9.31
CA VAL A 132 -3.38 -6.28 8.52
C VAL A 132 -4.01 -7.37 9.36
N VAL A 133 -5.33 -7.49 9.31
CA VAL A 133 -6.06 -8.65 9.83
C VAL A 133 -6.68 -9.39 8.66
N THR A 134 -6.40 -10.68 8.55
CA THR A 134 -6.91 -11.54 7.48
C THR A 134 -7.80 -12.62 8.07
N ARG A 135 -9.05 -12.69 7.64
CA ARG A 135 -9.91 -13.86 7.80
C ARG A 135 -9.78 -14.76 6.59
N TYR A 136 -9.55 -16.05 6.80
CA TYR A 136 -9.62 -17.09 5.78
C TYR A 136 -11.03 -17.69 5.75
N ALA A 137 -11.96 -17.05 5.04
CA ALA A 137 -13.33 -17.57 4.90
C ALA A 137 -13.36 -18.97 4.26
N ARG A 138 -12.41 -19.21 3.33
CA ARG A 138 -11.98 -20.53 2.89
C ARG A 138 -10.46 -20.54 2.85
N ALA A 139 -9.83 -21.42 3.62
CA ALA A 139 -8.38 -21.55 3.69
C ALA A 139 -7.81 -22.46 2.59
N GLY A 140 -8.66 -23.30 1.98
CA GLY A 140 -8.26 -24.19 0.88
C GLY A 140 -7.18 -25.21 1.25
N GLY A 141 -7.00 -25.49 2.55
CA GLY A 141 -5.93 -26.34 3.09
C GLY A 141 -4.53 -25.79 2.82
N ALA A 142 -4.40 -24.48 2.60
CA ALA A 142 -3.14 -23.83 2.31
C ALA A 142 -2.23 -23.72 3.54
N ARG A 143 -0.93 -23.61 3.29
CA ARG A 143 0.08 -23.30 4.29
C ARG A 143 0.41 -21.81 4.22
N LEU A 144 0.43 -21.14 5.38
CA LEU A 144 0.89 -19.76 5.52
C LEU A 144 2.34 -19.79 5.98
N ARG A 145 3.27 -19.58 5.04
CA ARG A 145 4.68 -19.38 5.35
C ARG A 145 4.89 -17.95 5.82
N ARG A 146 5.75 -17.76 6.82
CA ARG A 146 5.89 -16.48 7.54
C ARG A 146 7.36 -16.16 7.73
N TRP A 147 7.69 -14.88 7.65
CA TRP A 147 9.02 -14.36 7.89
C TRP A 147 8.99 -13.21 8.87
N ARG A 148 10.10 -13.02 9.56
CA ARG A 148 10.32 -11.90 10.46
C ARG A 148 11.65 -11.22 10.18
N THR A 149 11.70 -9.91 10.36
CA THR A 149 12.92 -9.10 10.35
C THR A 149 12.78 -7.95 11.35
N GLU A 150 13.82 -7.17 11.58
CA GLU A 150 13.73 -5.99 12.42
C GLU A 150 12.89 -4.90 11.74
N PRO A 151 12.10 -4.09 12.48
CA PRO A 151 11.37 -2.96 11.90
C PRO A 151 12.31 -1.95 11.22
N ALA A 152 11.83 -1.30 10.16
CA ALA A 152 12.53 -0.18 9.54
C ALA A 152 12.26 1.11 10.34
N GLY A 153 13.06 1.32 11.40
CA GLY A 153 12.97 2.50 12.26
C GLY A 153 13.61 3.77 11.66
N PRO A 154 13.65 4.87 12.44
CA PRO A 154 14.21 6.15 12.01
C PRO A 154 15.68 6.11 11.57
N ASP A 155 16.45 5.14 12.07
CA ASP A 155 17.88 4.96 11.76
C ASP A 155 18.13 3.85 10.73
N PHE A 156 17.08 3.39 10.05
CA PHE A 156 17.18 2.28 9.10
C PHE A 156 18.12 2.62 7.93
N SER A 157 19.15 1.79 7.73
CA SER A 157 20.01 1.84 6.55
C SER A 157 19.88 0.57 5.72
N ALA A 158 19.70 0.75 4.41
CA ALA A 158 19.66 -0.36 3.46
C ALA A 158 20.97 -1.17 3.44
N ALA A 159 22.10 -0.50 3.69
CA ALA A 159 23.42 -1.11 3.63
C ALA A 159 23.67 -2.10 4.78
N THR A 160 22.99 -1.93 5.91
CA THR A 160 23.15 -2.75 7.12
C THR A 160 21.85 -3.45 7.52
N ALA A 161 20.84 -3.46 6.66
CA ALA A 161 19.56 -4.09 6.94
C ALA A 161 19.74 -5.60 7.17
N PRO A 162 19.25 -6.17 8.29
CA PRO A 162 19.37 -7.59 8.54
C PRO A 162 18.54 -8.41 7.54
N PRO A 163 18.97 -9.64 7.19
CA PRO A 163 18.12 -10.54 6.43
C PRO A 163 16.87 -10.89 7.23
N CYS A 164 15.78 -11.24 6.54
CA CYS A 164 14.61 -11.81 7.19
C CYS A 164 14.77 -13.32 7.38
N CYS A 165 14.19 -13.86 8.45
CA CYS A 165 14.21 -15.28 8.76
C CYS A 165 12.81 -15.87 8.64
N GLU A 166 12.70 -17.06 8.07
CA GLU A 166 11.45 -17.82 8.09
C GLU A 166 11.15 -18.26 9.53
N ILE A 167 9.91 -18.07 9.96
CA ILE A 167 9.40 -18.52 11.27
C ILE A 167 8.38 -19.65 11.05
N GLU A 168 7.83 -20.18 12.13
CA GLU A 168 6.86 -21.28 12.06
C GLU A 168 5.71 -20.96 11.09
N ALA A 169 5.55 -21.84 10.11
CA ALA A 169 4.48 -21.78 9.14
C ALA A 169 3.20 -22.41 9.71
N LEU A 170 2.06 -21.82 9.38
CA LEU A 170 0.75 -22.25 9.88
C LEU A 170 0.02 -23.07 8.83
N LEU A 171 -0.64 -24.15 9.24
CA LEU A 171 -1.65 -24.81 8.41
C LEU A 171 -2.97 -24.07 8.63
N LEU A 172 -3.53 -23.49 7.56
CA LEU A 172 -4.73 -22.68 7.65
C LEU A 172 -5.99 -23.55 7.67
N ALA A 173 -6.91 -23.20 8.56
CA ALA A 173 -8.26 -23.72 8.63
C ALA A 173 -9.29 -22.66 8.20
N ASP A 174 -10.45 -23.13 7.73
CA ASP A 174 -11.57 -22.26 7.41
C ASP A 174 -12.03 -21.52 8.67
N GLY A 175 -12.09 -20.20 8.57
CA GLY A 175 -12.48 -19.30 9.65
C GLY A 175 -11.32 -18.73 10.45
N ASP A 176 -10.07 -19.13 10.20
CA ASP A 176 -8.89 -18.56 10.86
C ASP A 176 -8.84 -17.04 10.67
N VAL A 177 -8.45 -16.34 11.74
CA VAL A 177 -8.23 -14.89 11.76
C VAL A 177 -6.81 -14.62 12.21
N ILE A 178 -6.00 -14.01 11.34
CA ILE A 178 -4.58 -13.77 11.57
C ILE A 178 -4.29 -12.28 11.47
N ALA A 179 -3.81 -11.70 12.56
CA ALA A 179 -3.24 -10.36 12.59
C ALA A 179 -1.75 -10.40 12.23
N THR A 180 -1.31 -9.45 11.41
CA THR A 180 0.06 -9.34 10.90
C THR A 180 0.52 -7.90 10.98
N ASP A 181 1.67 -7.67 11.59
CA ASP A 181 2.37 -6.40 11.52
C ASP A 181 3.34 -6.42 10.34
N GLY A 182 2.96 -5.79 9.23
CA GLY A 182 3.78 -5.69 8.03
C GLY A 182 5.07 -4.89 8.20
N GLY A 183 5.24 -4.20 9.33
CA GLY A 183 6.47 -3.51 9.71
C GLY A 183 7.61 -4.48 10.02
N HIS A 184 7.32 -5.70 10.48
CA HIS A 184 8.33 -6.69 10.82
C HIS A 184 7.97 -8.14 10.46
N GLU A 185 6.77 -8.40 9.94
CA GLU A 185 6.34 -9.70 9.43
C GLU A 185 5.97 -9.64 7.95
N ALA A 186 6.26 -10.73 7.23
CA ALA A 186 5.79 -10.96 5.86
C ALA A 186 5.27 -12.38 5.73
N GLN A 187 4.38 -12.62 4.77
CA GLN A 187 3.71 -13.91 4.63
C GLN A 187 3.53 -14.30 3.17
N LEU A 188 3.51 -15.61 2.92
CA LEU A 188 3.15 -16.21 1.62
C LEU A 188 2.20 -17.39 1.82
N LEU A 189 1.20 -17.46 0.95
CA LEU A 189 0.36 -18.64 0.81
C LEU A 189 1.05 -19.65 -0.10
N SER A 190 1.08 -20.91 0.31
CA SER A 190 1.61 -22.02 -0.47
C SER A 190 0.72 -23.26 -0.35
N GLU A 191 0.91 -24.21 -1.27
CA GLU A 191 0.35 -25.57 -1.17
C GLU A 191 -1.19 -25.65 -1.07
N ALA A 192 -1.90 -24.66 -1.61
CA ALA A 192 -3.35 -24.65 -1.62
C ALA A 192 -3.92 -25.84 -2.42
N ARG A 193 -4.85 -26.57 -1.82
CA ARG A 193 -5.56 -27.69 -2.45
C ARG A 193 -6.74 -27.20 -3.28
N SER A 194 -7.48 -26.24 -2.75
CA SER A 194 -8.57 -25.52 -3.41
C SER A 194 -8.39 -24.01 -3.28
N ASP A 195 -9.21 -23.24 -4.00
CA ASP A 195 -9.16 -21.78 -3.96
C ASP A 195 -9.34 -21.25 -2.53
N ILE A 196 -8.62 -20.17 -2.23
CA ILE A 196 -8.59 -19.52 -0.94
C ILE A 196 -9.44 -18.26 -1.04
N VAL A 197 -10.35 -18.06 -0.10
CA VAL A 197 -11.19 -16.86 0.00
C VAL A 197 -10.83 -16.13 1.29
N THR A 198 -10.36 -14.89 1.15
CA THR A 198 -9.98 -14.06 2.30
C THR A 198 -10.79 -12.78 2.39
N LEU A 199 -11.02 -12.33 3.62
CA LEU A 199 -11.42 -10.97 3.95
C LEU A 199 -10.26 -10.31 4.68
N VAL A 200 -9.82 -9.15 4.21
CA VAL A 200 -8.62 -8.48 4.67
C VAL A 200 -8.96 -7.07 5.11
N ALA A 201 -8.72 -6.76 6.38
CA ALA A 201 -8.74 -5.41 6.90
C ALA A 201 -7.31 -4.87 6.94
N THR A 202 -7.03 -3.81 6.18
CA THR A 202 -5.75 -3.10 6.19
C THR A 202 -5.90 -1.79 6.94
N ILE A 203 -5.03 -1.55 7.92
CA ILE A 203 -5.05 -0.38 8.79
C ILE A 203 -3.93 0.57 8.35
N PRO A 204 -4.25 1.81 7.93
CA PRO A 204 -3.26 2.78 7.50
C PRO A 204 -2.55 3.46 8.67
N ALA A 205 -3.18 3.55 9.84
CA ALA A 205 -2.60 4.13 11.05
C ALA A 205 -1.31 3.38 11.45
N GLY A 206 -0.30 4.12 11.91
CA GLY A 206 0.97 3.53 12.37
C GLY A 206 1.78 2.80 11.29
N THR A 207 1.49 3.03 10.01
CA THR A 207 2.22 2.38 8.89
C THR A 207 3.71 2.73 8.96
N ALA A 208 4.57 1.72 8.85
CA ALA A 208 6.01 1.92 8.76
C ALA A 208 6.34 2.79 7.51
N PRO A 209 7.31 3.71 7.60
CA PRO A 209 7.59 4.68 6.54
C PRO A 209 8.04 4.03 5.22
N LEU A 210 8.50 2.79 5.29
CA LEU A 210 9.11 2.05 4.20
C LEU A 210 8.44 0.69 4.02
N MET A 211 8.10 0.36 2.78
CA MET A 211 7.87 -1.00 2.32
C MET A 211 9.22 -1.63 1.96
N ARG A 212 9.42 -2.90 2.34
CA ARG A 212 10.66 -3.63 2.06
C ARG A 212 10.38 -4.92 1.32
N GLU A 213 11.13 -5.16 0.25
CA GLU A 213 11.14 -6.46 -0.42
C GLU A 213 12.39 -7.23 -0.02
N HIS A 214 12.22 -8.47 0.43
CA HIS A 214 13.31 -9.39 0.76
C HIS A 214 13.26 -10.63 -0.13
N ALA A 215 14.41 -11.25 -0.40
CA ALA A 215 14.45 -12.49 -1.14
C ALA A 215 13.93 -13.66 -0.29
N VAL A 216 13.14 -14.55 -0.90
CA VAL A 216 12.64 -15.76 -0.20
C VAL A 216 13.77 -16.72 0.13
N ALA A 217 14.81 -16.80 -0.72
CA ALA A 217 15.83 -17.84 -0.65
C ALA A 217 16.83 -17.64 0.51
N ASP A 218 17.25 -16.40 0.75
CA ASP A 218 18.31 -16.06 1.71
C ASP A 218 17.91 -14.90 2.64
N GLY A 219 16.70 -14.38 2.50
CA GLY A 219 16.17 -13.31 3.34
C GLY A 219 16.78 -11.93 3.09
N ARG A 220 17.71 -11.77 2.14
CA ARG A 220 18.39 -10.47 1.95
C ARG A 220 17.44 -9.40 1.46
N LEU A 221 17.67 -8.16 1.87
CA LEU A 221 16.95 -7.01 1.34
C LEU A 221 17.21 -6.87 -0.17
N LEU A 222 16.13 -6.73 -0.94
CA LEU A 222 16.15 -6.53 -2.39
C LEU A 222 15.83 -5.09 -2.77
N ARG A 223 14.76 -4.54 -2.20
CA ARG A 223 14.24 -3.22 -2.55
C ARG A 223 13.58 -2.55 -1.35
N ILE A 224 13.55 -1.23 -1.41
CA ILE A 224 12.81 -0.39 -0.48
C ILE A 224 11.95 0.56 -1.33
N ALA A 225 10.74 0.82 -0.87
CA ALA A 225 9.88 1.87 -1.41
C ALA A 225 9.25 2.66 -0.25
N SER A 226 8.75 3.86 -0.51
CA SER A 226 7.96 4.57 0.49
C SER A 226 6.64 3.83 0.73
N GLY A 227 6.30 3.60 2.00
CA GLY A 227 5.00 3.07 2.41
C GLY A 227 3.93 4.15 2.56
N ASP A 228 4.32 5.43 2.42
CA ASP A 228 3.47 6.60 2.59
C ASP A 228 3.10 7.22 1.23
N ASP A 229 1.80 7.20 0.94
CA ASP A 229 1.23 7.77 -0.27
C ASP A 229 1.40 9.29 -0.31
N ARG A 230 1.40 9.97 0.85
CA ARG A 230 1.66 11.42 0.94
C ARG A 230 3.09 11.70 0.52
N ALA A 231 4.07 11.01 1.10
CA ALA A 231 5.48 11.19 0.73
C ALA A 231 5.72 10.92 -0.76
N SER A 232 5.15 9.84 -1.29
CA SER A 232 5.23 9.48 -2.71
C SER A 232 4.60 10.54 -3.62
N ARG A 233 3.44 11.09 -3.24
CA ARG A 233 2.79 12.17 -3.99
C ARG A 233 3.61 13.46 -3.94
N THR A 234 4.18 13.80 -2.78
CA THR A 234 5.05 14.97 -2.65
C THR A 234 6.27 14.84 -3.55
N GLU A 235 6.96 13.68 -3.54
CA GLU A 235 8.10 13.43 -4.43
C GLU A 235 7.71 13.60 -5.91
N MET A 236 6.58 13.03 -6.34
CA MET A 236 6.07 13.17 -7.70
C MET A 236 5.80 14.65 -8.08
N LEU A 237 5.17 15.43 -7.18
CA LEU A 237 4.86 16.84 -7.44
C LEU A 237 6.13 17.70 -7.50
N LEU A 238 7.13 17.44 -6.65
CA LEU A 238 8.42 18.11 -6.70
C LEU A 238 9.17 17.81 -8.00
N ALA A 239 9.16 16.55 -8.45
CA ALA A 239 9.72 16.16 -9.73
C ALA A 239 9.02 16.86 -10.91
N PHE A 240 7.69 16.97 -10.86
CA PHE A 240 6.92 17.74 -11.84
C PHE A 240 7.32 19.21 -11.87
N LEU A 241 7.44 19.87 -10.71
CA LEU A 241 7.86 21.28 -10.61
C LEU A 241 9.26 21.50 -11.19
N ARG A 242 10.20 20.58 -10.93
CA ARG A 242 11.53 20.62 -11.53
C ARG A 242 11.46 20.50 -13.05
N LEU A 243 10.75 19.49 -13.57
CA LEU A 243 10.63 19.25 -15.00
C LEU A 243 9.93 20.40 -15.73
N ALA A 244 8.99 21.07 -15.07
CA ALA A 244 8.32 22.26 -15.59
C ALA A 244 9.17 23.55 -15.47
N GLY A 245 10.40 23.48 -14.93
CA GLY A 245 11.32 24.61 -14.82
C GLY A 245 10.83 25.71 -13.86
N ARG A 246 10.02 25.37 -12.85
CA ARG A 246 9.40 26.34 -11.93
C ARG A 246 10.37 26.83 -10.86
N ALA A 247 11.31 27.70 -11.24
CA ALA A 247 12.31 28.28 -10.34
C ALA A 247 11.71 29.03 -9.14
N ASP A 248 10.49 29.55 -9.29
CA ASP A 248 9.71 30.20 -8.22
C ASP A 248 9.22 29.23 -7.13
N ALA A 249 9.32 27.92 -7.36
CA ALA A 249 8.88 26.89 -6.41
C ALA A 249 9.92 26.55 -5.32
N GLY A 250 11.08 27.22 -5.26
CA GLY A 250 12.14 27.00 -4.26
C GLY A 250 11.64 26.81 -2.81
N PRO A 251 10.69 27.63 -2.29
CA PRO A 251 10.15 27.45 -0.94
C PRO A 251 9.50 26.07 -0.69
N ARG A 252 8.90 25.45 -1.71
CA ARG A 252 8.27 24.11 -1.59
C ARG A 252 9.30 23.00 -1.48
N PHE A 253 10.43 23.14 -2.18
CA PHE A 253 11.55 22.22 -2.01
C PHE A 253 12.18 22.38 -0.63
N ALA A 254 12.39 23.62 -0.16
CA ALA A 254 12.91 23.89 1.16
C ALA A 254 12.04 23.26 2.27
N GLU A 255 10.73 23.46 2.20
CA GLU A 255 9.74 22.84 3.09
C GLU A 255 9.88 21.30 3.11
N ALA A 256 9.88 20.67 1.93
CA ALA A 256 9.96 19.21 1.81
C ALA A 256 11.30 18.62 2.29
N THR A 257 12.40 19.38 2.22
CA THR A 257 13.67 18.96 2.81
C THR A 257 13.66 18.93 4.33
N GLY A 258 12.61 19.45 4.99
CA GLY A 258 12.40 19.36 6.43
C GLY A 258 11.48 18.23 6.88
N ASP A 259 10.98 17.40 5.96
CA ASP A 259 9.97 16.38 6.27
C ASP A 259 10.51 15.30 7.25
N PRO A 260 9.69 14.76 8.17
CA PRO A 260 10.09 13.65 9.04
C PRO A 260 10.62 12.43 8.27
N ALA A 261 10.06 12.15 7.09
CA ALA A 261 10.49 11.07 6.23
C ALA A 261 11.86 11.38 5.60
N PHE A 262 12.90 10.67 6.04
CA PHE A 262 14.28 10.92 5.60
C PHE A 262 14.48 10.72 4.09
N HIS A 263 13.78 9.74 3.50
CA HIS A 263 13.83 9.48 2.06
C HIS A 263 13.24 10.64 1.26
N LEU A 264 12.17 11.27 1.76
CA LEU A 264 11.58 12.44 1.13
C LEU A 264 12.50 13.66 1.24
N ARG A 265 13.16 13.88 2.40
CA ARG A 265 14.13 14.98 2.53
C ARG A 265 15.19 14.92 1.45
N TRP A 266 15.72 13.73 1.20
CA TRP A 266 16.74 13.52 0.18
C TRP A 266 16.20 13.60 -1.24
N ALA A 267 15.02 13.03 -1.51
CA ALA A 267 14.37 13.16 -2.81
C ALA A 267 14.14 14.64 -3.16
N ALA A 268 13.57 15.42 -2.23
CA ALA A 268 13.35 16.85 -2.39
C ALA A 268 14.65 17.61 -2.67
N MET A 269 15.74 17.28 -1.98
CA MET A 269 17.05 17.89 -2.21
C MET A 269 17.59 17.60 -3.62
N ARG A 270 17.47 16.36 -4.11
CA ARG A 270 17.91 16.01 -5.47
C ARG A 270 17.11 16.77 -6.53
N GLU A 271 15.79 16.85 -6.36
CA GLU A 271 14.94 17.60 -7.29
C GLU A 271 15.25 19.11 -7.25
N TRP A 272 15.51 19.67 -6.06
CA TRP A 272 15.88 21.08 -5.93
C TRP A 272 17.24 21.38 -6.58
N LEU A 273 18.27 20.54 -6.34
CA LEU A 273 19.57 20.67 -6.98
C LEU A 273 19.47 20.59 -8.51
N GLY A 274 18.56 19.75 -9.02
CA GLY A 274 18.31 19.63 -10.46
C GLY A 274 17.53 20.80 -11.06
N LEU A 275 16.87 21.63 -10.24
CA LEU A 275 16.17 22.85 -10.66
C LEU A 275 17.07 24.09 -10.54
N ASP A 276 17.63 24.32 -9.35
CA ASP A 276 18.49 25.45 -9.02
C ASP A 276 19.49 25.04 -7.92
N ALA A 277 20.67 24.59 -8.36
CA ALA A 277 21.74 24.17 -7.47
C ALA A 277 22.29 25.31 -6.60
N ARG A 278 22.24 26.57 -7.05
CA ARG A 278 22.72 27.71 -6.25
C ARG A 278 21.78 27.98 -5.09
N ALA A 279 20.48 28.01 -5.35
CA ALA A 279 19.48 28.20 -4.30
C ALA A 279 19.44 27.05 -3.29
N ALA A 280 19.67 25.81 -3.74
CA ALA A 280 19.66 24.63 -2.87
C ALA A 280 20.92 24.47 -1.99
N LEU A 281 22.04 25.12 -2.36
CA LEU A 281 23.35 24.89 -1.73
C LEU A 281 23.36 25.08 -0.20
N PRO A 282 22.82 26.17 0.38
CA PRO A 282 22.82 26.35 1.84
C PRO A 282 22.09 25.22 2.58
N ARG A 283 20.99 24.72 1.99
CA ARG A 283 20.25 23.61 2.59
C ARG A 283 21.02 22.30 2.47
N LEU A 284 21.69 22.05 1.35
CA LEU A 284 22.55 20.87 1.17
C LEU A 284 23.69 20.84 2.21
N GLU A 285 24.31 22.00 2.49
CA GLU A 285 25.33 22.15 3.53
C GLU A 285 24.77 21.83 4.92
N ALA A 286 23.59 22.34 5.25
CA ALA A 286 22.91 22.02 6.50
C ALA A 286 22.59 20.51 6.60
N MET A 287 22.13 19.86 5.53
CA MET A 287 21.90 18.41 5.52
C MET A 287 23.19 17.61 5.76
N ALA A 288 24.29 18.00 5.12
CA ALA A 288 25.58 17.34 5.30
C ALA A 288 26.09 17.44 6.76
N ALA A 289 25.88 18.59 7.39
CA ALA A 289 26.34 18.84 8.75
C ALA A 289 25.47 18.17 9.83
N SER A 290 24.13 18.22 9.69
CA SER A 290 23.23 17.97 10.82
C SER A 290 21.92 17.26 10.49
N ASP A 291 21.74 16.68 9.29
CA ASP A 291 20.54 15.84 9.06
C ASP A 291 20.49 14.72 10.11
N PRO A 292 19.34 14.40 10.73
CA PRO A 292 19.28 13.38 11.77
C PRO A 292 19.64 11.98 11.23
N HIS A 293 19.37 11.70 9.96
CA HIS A 293 19.61 10.39 9.36
C HIS A 293 21.02 10.30 8.78
N ARG A 294 21.78 9.28 9.22
CA ARG A 294 23.18 9.07 8.81
C ARG A 294 23.36 9.01 7.30
N ASP A 295 22.58 8.16 6.61
CA ASP A 295 22.70 7.99 5.15
C ASP A 295 22.45 9.30 4.40
N ILE A 296 21.59 10.18 4.93
CA ILE A 296 21.31 11.48 4.31
C ILE A 296 22.47 12.45 4.54
N ARG A 297 23.06 12.50 5.74
CA ARG A 297 24.28 13.28 5.98
C ARG A 297 25.40 12.85 5.03
N GLU A 298 25.63 11.54 4.91
CA GLU A 298 26.69 11.00 4.05
C GLU A 298 26.40 11.28 2.56
N ALA A 299 25.16 11.12 2.10
CA ALA A 299 24.77 11.43 0.72
C ALA A 299 24.89 12.93 0.40
N ALA A 300 24.47 13.78 1.33
CA ALA A 300 24.60 15.23 1.22
C ALA A 300 26.07 15.66 1.17
N ALA A 301 26.92 15.14 2.05
CA ALA A 301 28.36 15.43 2.07
C ALA A 301 29.04 15.02 0.75
N ARG A 302 28.75 13.82 0.23
CA ARG A 302 29.28 13.37 -1.08
C ARG A 302 28.81 14.26 -2.22
N THR A 303 27.55 14.68 -2.21
CA THR A 303 26.98 15.53 -3.27
C THR A 303 27.55 16.94 -3.19
N LEU A 304 27.73 17.49 -1.99
CA LEU A 304 28.32 18.80 -1.76
C LEU A 304 29.75 18.89 -2.32
N ALA A 305 30.55 17.84 -2.14
CA ALA A 305 31.90 17.76 -2.70
C ALA A 305 31.93 17.84 -4.25
N VAL A 306 30.84 17.46 -4.92
CA VAL A 306 30.71 17.53 -6.39
C VAL A 306 30.09 18.86 -6.84
N VAL A 307 29.07 19.35 -6.13
CA VAL A 307 28.30 20.53 -6.53
C VAL A 307 29.06 21.83 -6.29
N ARG A 308 29.71 21.98 -5.11
CA ARG A 308 30.35 23.24 -4.72
C ARG A 308 31.41 23.72 -5.73
N PRO A 309 32.37 22.88 -6.18
CA PRO A 309 33.38 23.33 -7.15
C PRO A 309 32.79 23.76 -8.50
N ARG A 310 31.67 23.12 -8.92
CA ARG A 310 30.99 23.44 -10.19
C ARG A 310 30.26 24.78 -10.15
N LEU A 311 29.82 25.22 -8.97
CA LEU A 311 29.17 26.52 -8.80
C LEU A 311 30.19 27.66 -8.68
N GLU A 312 31.38 27.37 -8.15
CA GLU A 312 32.49 28.31 -7.99
C GLU A 312 33.28 28.54 -9.30
N THR A 313 33.25 27.56 -10.22
CA THR A 313 33.89 27.69 -11.53
C THR A 313 32.96 28.47 -12.48
N PRO A 314 33.35 29.65 -13.01
CA PRO A 314 32.57 30.35 -14.02
C PRO A 314 32.43 29.46 -15.27
N CYS A 315 31.22 29.37 -15.83
CA CYS A 315 31.04 28.73 -17.14
C CYS A 315 31.91 29.49 -18.16
N PRO A 316 32.75 28.81 -18.96
CA PRO A 316 33.40 29.48 -20.09
C PRO A 316 32.30 30.02 -21.01
N ALA A 317 32.41 31.31 -21.34
CA ALA A 317 31.48 32.03 -22.20
C ALA A 317 31.43 31.44 -23.63
#